data_AF-A0A9J6FA40-F1
#
_entry.id   AF-A0A9J6FA40-F1
#
_cell.length_a   1.000
_cell.length_b   1.000
_cell.length_c   1.000
_cell.angle_alpha   90.00
_cell.angle_beta   90.00
_cell.angle_gamma   90.00
#
_symmetry.space_group_name_H-M   'P 1'
#
loop_
_entity.id
_entity.type
_entity.pdbx_description
1 polymer ?
#
loop_
_entity_poly.entity_id
_entity_poly.type
_entity_poly.pdbx_seq_one_letter_code
_entity_poly.pdbx_strand_id
1 'polypeptide(L)'
;MGAVPVAMSLISTSISPVAMLGIPAEMYFYGLAFIMIQLGLLFTVLLTNHIYMPMFYKLNVTSAFQYLELRFNRTLRTICSVSSALQMIVYMSIVLYGPALALQQVTGVNLWLSVVSIGVVCTFYTTVVSNAVLTRYHAHAKRYQFLFRPDPTVRHSVWSLVIGGTFLWLTMYAVNQGWVQRYLSMPDVATVRRAMWMNLLGVIALQSALCYVGLVIFTRYNDCDPVSTRQVAAADQAPLTAENQRGRTKEIRQRIKEAEEEKWRQAQVNKSSLLLYRQHKDTIAPVQLYDNGLGSVLLFEARAGALRTLVRKQAYTTVNS
;
A
#
# COMPACT_ATOMS: atom_id res chain seq x y z
N MET A 1 40.81 -0.66 -12.65
CA MET A 1 39.81 -0.87 -13.71
C MET A 1 39.57 0.42 -14.49
N GLY A 2 38.94 0.35 -15.67
CA GLY A 2 38.53 1.52 -16.45
C GLY A 2 37.24 2.16 -15.92
N ALA A 3 36.98 3.43 -16.29
CA ALA A 3 35.84 4.19 -15.77
C ALA A 3 34.46 3.63 -16.22
N VAL A 4 34.34 3.16 -17.46
CA VAL A 4 33.05 2.69 -18.02
C VAL A 4 32.56 1.40 -17.36
N PRO A 5 33.36 0.31 -17.22
CA PRO A 5 32.92 -0.89 -16.51
C PRO A 5 32.47 -0.63 -15.07
N VAL A 6 33.19 0.26 -14.35
CA VAL A 6 32.83 0.61 -12.98
C VAL A 6 31.54 1.43 -12.95
N ALA A 7 31.36 2.42 -13.83
CA ALA A 7 30.12 3.17 -13.94
C ALA A 7 28.91 2.26 -14.23
N MET A 8 29.04 1.33 -15.18
CA MET A 8 27.98 0.35 -15.48
C MET A 8 27.65 -0.56 -14.30
N SER A 9 28.67 -1.02 -13.55
CA SER A 9 28.48 -1.80 -12.33
C SER A 9 27.73 -1.02 -11.24
N LEU A 10 28.06 0.27 -11.06
CA LEU A 10 27.39 1.17 -10.12
C LEU A 10 25.93 1.42 -10.52
N ILE A 11 25.66 1.76 -11.79
CA ILE A 11 24.29 1.91 -12.33
C ILE A 11 23.48 0.63 -12.10
N SER A 12 24.06 -0.53 -12.41
CA SER A 12 23.43 -1.84 -12.17
C SER A 12 23.11 -2.10 -10.70
N THR A 13 23.85 -1.50 -9.76
CA THR A 13 23.62 -1.64 -8.31
C THR A 13 22.63 -0.60 -7.77
N SER A 14 22.32 0.45 -8.51
CA SER A 14 21.15 1.29 -8.27
C SER A 14 19.83 0.62 -8.68
N ILE A 15 19.87 -0.37 -9.59
CA ILE A 15 18.70 -1.19 -9.97
C ILE A 15 18.41 -2.17 -8.82
N SER A 16 17.56 -1.76 -7.88
CA SER A 16 17.02 -2.63 -6.84
C SER A 16 15.52 -2.89 -7.06
N PRO A 17 14.99 -4.08 -6.69
CA PRO A 17 13.56 -4.34 -6.72
C PRO A 17 12.73 -3.31 -5.94
N VAL A 18 13.29 -2.77 -4.84
CA VAL A 18 12.68 -1.68 -4.06
C VAL A 18 12.55 -0.40 -4.88
N ALA A 19 13.57 -0.03 -5.65
CA ALA A 19 13.49 1.12 -6.54
C ALA A 19 12.49 0.87 -7.70
N MET A 20 12.51 -0.32 -8.29
CA MET A 20 11.65 -0.69 -9.42
C MET A 20 10.16 -0.70 -9.08
N LEU A 21 9.78 -1.16 -7.87
CA LEU A 21 8.39 -1.13 -7.40
C LEU A 21 8.05 0.20 -6.71
N GLY A 22 8.98 0.77 -5.94
CA GLY A 22 8.75 1.96 -5.12
C GLY A 22 8.66 3.25 -5.92
N ILE A 23 9.49 3.46 -6.94
CA ILE A 23 9.52 4.73 -7.70
C ILE A 23 8.21 4.94 -8.49
N PRO A 24 7.67 3.96 -9.24
CA PRO A 24 6.37 4.12 -9.91
C PRO A 24 5.22 4.30 -8.91
N ALA A 25 5.25 3.63 -7.76
CA ALA A 25 4.24 3.77 -6.71
C ALA A 25 4.27 5.16 -6.05
N GLU A 26 5.44 5.65 -5.67
CA GLU A 26 5.61 7.01 -5.12
C GLU A 26 5.19 8.07 -6.14
N MET A 27 5.52 7.89 -7.42
CA MET A 27 5.06 8.76 -8.51
C MET A 27 3.53 8.74 -8.69
N TYR A 28 2.91 7.56 -8.60
CA TYR A 28 1.46 7.39 -8.70
C TYR A 28 0.71 8.02 -7.50
N PHE A 29 1.22 7.86 -6.28
CA PHE A 29 0.57 8.37 -5.06
C PHE A 29 0.85 9.85 -4.77
N TYR A 30 2.04 10.34 -5.08
CA TYR A 30 2.49 11.70 -4.69
C TYR A 30 2.80 12.63 -5.87
N GLY A 31 2.86 12.11 -7.09
CA GLY A 31 3.00 12.90 -8.32
C GLY A 31 4.41 13.44 -8.57
N LEU A 32 4.50 14.43 -9.47
CA LEU A 32 5.77 14.93 -10.02
C LEU A 32 6.75 15.49 -8.98
N ALA A 33 6.27 15.85 -7.79
CA ALA A 33 7.11 16.36 -6.70
C ALA A 33 8.29 15.41 -6.39
N PHE A 34 8.07 14.08 -6.48
CA PHE A 34 9.09 13.07 -6.20
C PHE A 34 10.34 13.19 -7.10
N ILE A 35 10.24 13.76 -8.31
CA ILE A 35 11.38 13.97 -9.22
C ILE A 35 12.47 14.86 -8.57
N MET A 36 12.12 15.71 -7.59
CA MET A 36 13.08 16.55 -6.89
C MET A 36 14.15 15.77 -6.11
N ILE A 37 13.96 14.47 -5.85
CA ILE A 37 14.99 13.60 -5.28
C ILE A 37 16.26 13.51 -6.17
N GLN A 38 16.13 13.78 -7.48
CA GLN A 38 17.25 13.79 -8.43
C GLN A 38 18.20 14.96 -8.21
N LEU A 39 17.72 16.09 -7.69
CA LEU A 39 18.59 17.19 -7.27
C LEU A 39 19.42 16.79 -6.04
N GLY A 40 18.85 16.02 -5.11
CA GLY A 40 19.59 15.44 -3.98
C GLY A 40 20.69 14.46 -4.42
N LEU A 41 20.43 13.66 -5.46
CA LEU A 41 21.44 12.81 -6.09
C LEU A 41 22.60 13.62 -6.71
N LEU A 42 22.30 14.72 -7.40
CA LEU A 42 23.31 15.63 -7.95
C LEU A 42 24.21 16.22 -6.84
N PHE A 43 23.62 16.73 -5.75
CA PHE A 43 24.40 17.22 -4.60
C PHE A 43 25.26 16.12 -3.96
N THR A 44 24.73 14.90 -3.86
CA THR A 44 25.49 13.75 -3.33
C THR A 44 26.71 13.43 -4.18
N VAL A 45 26.57 13.40 -5.51
CA VAL A 45 27.69 13.13 -6.42
C VAL A 45 28.74 14.23 -6.35
N LEU A 46 28.33 15.50 -6.26
CA LEU A 46 29.24 16.63 -6.04
C LEU A 46 30.02 16.49 -4.72
N LEU A 47 29.33 16.29 -3.59
CA LEU A 47 29.95 16.10 -2.28
C LEU A 47 30.93 14.92 -2.28
N THR A 48 30.52 13.79 -2.85
CA THR A 48 31.33 12.57 -2.91
C THR A 48 32.59 12.77 -3.79
N ASN A 49 32.45 13.42 -4.95
CA ASN A 49 33.55 13.68 -5.89
C ASN A 49 34.57 14.72 -5.36
N HIS A 50 34.12 15.73 -4.62
CA HIS A 50 34.99 16.83 -4.15
C HIS A 50 35.54 16.63 -2.73
N ILE A 51 34.84 15.91 -1.85
CA ILE A 51 35.24 15.72 -0.45
C ILE A 51 35.76 14.31 -0.19
N TYR A 52 34.91 13.29 -0.44
CA TYR A 52 35.19 11.91 -0.02
C TYR A 52 36.23 11.21 -0.89
N MET A 53 36.10 11.28 -2.23
CA MET A 53 37.06 10.61 -3.12
C MET A 53 38.49 11.15 -2.99
N PRO A 54 38.75 12.48 -2.94
CA PRO A 54 40.09 12.99 -2.73
C PRO A 54 40.66 12.64 -1.35
N MET A 55 39.82 12.54 -0.32
CA MET A 55 40.25 12.07 1.01
C MET A 55 40.71 10.61 0.97
N PHE A 56 39.88 9.71 0.43
CA PHE A 56 40.21 8.28 0.45
C PHE A 56 41.46 7.94 -0.36
N TYR A 57 41.66 8.59 -1.51
CA TYR A 57 42.86 8.42 -2.33
C TYR A 57 44.12 9.01 -1.66
N LYS A 58 44.04 10.18 -1.02
CA LYS A 58 45.18 10.74 -0.26
C LYS A 58 45.64 9.86 0.90
N LEU A 59 44.72 9.11 1.50
CA LEU A 59 44.99 8.23 2.64
C LEU A 59 45.30 6.78 2.25
N ASN A 60 45.23 6.42 0.96
CA ASN A 60 45.40 5.06 0.45
C ASN A 60 44.61 3.99 1.25
N VAL A 61 43.38 4.32 1.66
CA VAL A 61 42.50 3.38 2.38
C VAL A 61 41.79 2.44 1.42
N THR A 62 41.51 1.22 1.89
CA THR A 62 40.77 0.17 1.15
C THR A 62 39.28 0.10 1.50
N SER A 63 38.86 0.83 2.54
CA SER A 63 37.52 0.79 3.12
C SER A 63 37.19 2.10 3.82
N ALA A 64 35.92 2.52 3.75
CA ALA A 64 35.41 3.64 4.55
C ALA A 64 35.56 3.37 6.07
N PHE A 65 35.50 2.11 6.51
CA PHE A 65 35.69 1.75 7.92
C PHE A 65 37.17 1.78 8.36
N GLN A 66 38.12 1.62 7.43
CA GLN A 66 39.54 1.81 7.72
C GLN A 66 39.85 3.28 8.03
N TYR A 67 39.18 4.23 7.36
CA TYR A 67 39.27 5.64 7.71
C TYR A 67 38.79 5.93 9.14
N LEU A 68 37.73 5.27 9.63
CA LEU A 68 37.26 5.42 11.01
C LEU A 68 38.27 4.91 12.05
N GLU A 69 39.01 3.84 11.75
CA GLU A 69 40.10 3.36 12.60
C GLU A 69 41.25 4.37 12.68
N LEU A 70 41.66 4.93 11.54
CA LEU A 70 42.70 5.96 11.47
C LEU A 70 42.30 7.27 12.18
N ARG A 71 41.00 7.63 12.16
CA ARG A 71 40.51 8.88 12.74
C ARG A 71 40.16 8.78 14.23
N PHE A 72 39.70 7.61 14.68
CA PHE A 72 39.20 7.38 16.03
C PHE A 72 39.86 6.17 16.69
N ASN A 73 39.32 4.96 16.50
CA ASN A 73 39.86 3.73 17.07
C ASN A 73 39.35 2.46 16.34
N ARG A 74 40.03 1.33 16.59
CA ARG A 74 39.68 0.02 16.03
C ARG A 74 38.30 -0.48 16.46
N THR A 75 37.86 -0.15 17.68
CA THR A 75 36.55 -0.55 18.21
C THR A 75 35.40 0.01 17.37
N LEU A 76 35.46 1.29 16.99
CA LEU A 76 34.46 1.91 16.11
C LEU A 76 34.46 1.30 14.71
N ARG A 77 35.64 0.99 14.13
CA ARG A 77 35.74 0.24 12.87
C ARG A 77 35.00 -1.10 12.96
N THR A 78 35.21 -1.88 14.02
CA THR A 78 34.54 -3.18 14.20
C THR A 78 33.04 -3.01 14.37
N ILE A 79 32.57 -2.09 15.23
CA ILE A 79 31.14 -1.85 15.46
C ILE A 79 30.44 -1.39 14.17
N CYS A 80 30.99 -0.41 13.45
CA CYS A 80 30.39 0.10 12.21
C CYS A 80 30.38 -0.94 11.08
N SER A 81 31.44 -1.73 10.93
CA SER A 81 31.50 -2.77 9.89
C SER A 81 30.56 -3.96 10.18
N VAL A 82 30.47 -4.42 11.43
CA VAL A 82 29.51 -5.46 11.84
C VAL A 82 28.07 -4.96 11.70
N SER A 83 27.76 -3.74 12.15
CA SER A 83 26.44 -3.13 12.00
C SER A 83 26.04 -3.00 10.53
N SER A 84 26.94 -2.53 9.66
CA SER A 84 26.68 -2.41 8.22
C SER A 84 26.51 -3.78 7.54
N ALA A 85 27.27 -4.80 7.94
CA ALA A 85 27.09 -6.16 7.45
C ALA A 85 25.72 -6.74 7.84
N LEU A 86 25.31 -6.57 9.10
CA LEU A 86 23.99 -7.00 9.58
C LEU A 86 22.85 -6.25 8.85
N GLN A 87 22.99 -4.93 8.68
CA GLN A 87 22.06 -4.12 7.89
C GLN A 87 21.89 -4.66 6.46
N MET A 88 23.00 -5.04 5.80
CA MET A 88 22.94 -5.61 4.44
C MET A 88 22.24 -6.96 4.40
N ILE A 89 22.45 -7.83 5.40
CA ILE A 89 21.75 -9.13 5.50
C ILE A 89 20.25 -8.93 5.65
N VAL A 90 19.82 -8.05 6.57
CA VAL A 90 18.40 -7.74 6.79
C VAL A 90 17.77 -7.08 5.57
N TYR A 91 18.48 -6.11 4.96
CA TYR A 91 18.04 -5.44 3.74
C TYR A 91 17.82 -6.44 2.61
N MET A 92 18.83 -7.25 2.27
CA MET A 92 18.71 -8.26 1.20
C MET A 92 17.60 -9.28 1.49
N SER A 93 17.38 -9.65 2.75
CA SER A 93 16.26 -10.53 3.14
C SER A 93 14.90 -9.91 2.78
N ILE A 94 14.69 -8.63 3.12
CA ILE A 94 13.44 -7.90 2.80
C ILE A 94 13.29 -7.71 1.29
N VAL A 95 14.37 -7.34 0.59
CA VAL A 95 14.36 -7.13 -0.87
C VAL A 95 14.04 -8.40 -1.65
N LEU A 96 14.52 -9.56 -1.19
CA LEU A 96 14.25 -10.85 -1.83
C LEU A 96 12.88 -11.45 -1.44
N TYR A 97 12.35 -11.12 -0.25
CA TYR A 97 11.07 -11.66 0.22
C TYR A 97 9.89 -11.28 -0.69
N GLY A 98 9.81 -10.03 -1.14
CA GLY A 98 8.71 -9.56 -2.01
C GLY A 98 8.60 -10.35 -3.33
N PRO A 99 9.68 -10.44 -4.14
CA PRO A 99 9.70 -11.28 -5.34
C PRO A 99 9.50 -12.78 -5.05
N ALA A 100 10.05 -13.31 -3.95
CA ALA A 100 9.90 -14.72 -3.60
C ALA A 100 8.44 -15.08 -3.26
N LEU A 101 7.74 -14.24 -2.49
CA LEU A 101 6.32 -14.41 -2.17
C LEU A 101 5.45 -14.35 -3.43
N ALA A 102 5.73 -13.40 -4.33
CA ALA A 102 5.04 -13.29 -5.61
C ALA A 102 5.25 -14.52 -6.50
N LEU A 103 6.48 -15.04 -6.59
CA LEU A 103 6.79 -16.22 -7.40
C LEU A 103 6.18 -17.51 -6.82
N GLN A 104 6.18 -17.65 -5.49
CA GLN A 104 5.63 -18.82 -4.79
C GLN A 104 4.12 -18.97 -5.05
N GLN A 105 3.37 -17.86 -5.06
CA GLN A 105 1.93 -17.86 -5.32
C GLN A 105 1.56 -18.25 -6.76
N VAL A 106 2.51 -18.13 -7.71
CA VAL A 106 2.23 -18.27 -9.15
C VAL A 106 2.76 -19.58 -9.74
N THR A 107 3.81 -20.19 -9.18
CA THR A 107 4.59 -21.21 -9.92
C THR A 107 4.81 -22.57 -9.25
N GLY A 108 5.12 -22.65 -7.95
CA GLY A 108 5.28 -23.93 -7.24
C GLY A 108 6.49 -24.81 -7.65
N VAL A 109 7.57 -24.25 -8.21
CA VAL A 109 8.70 -25.02 -8.82
C VAL A 109 10.02 -24.95 -8.01
N ASN A 110 10.94 -25.88 -8.32
CA ASN A 110 12.22 -26.10 -7.65
C ASN A 110 13.24 -24.93 -7.78
N LEU A 111 13.91 -24.63 -6.66
CA LEU A 111 14.72 -23.44 -6.37
C LEU A 111 15.79 -23.06 -7.42
N TRP A 112 16.49 -24.04 -8.00
CA TRP A 112 17.60 -23.73 -8.93
C TRP A 112 17.13 -23.25 -10.30
N LEU A 113 15.99 -23.74 -10.78
CA LEU A 113 15.36 -23.21 -11.98
C LEU A 113 14.81 -21.79 -11.71
N SER A 114 14.28 -21.59 -10.50
CA SER A 114 13.73 -20.31 -10.03
C SER A 114 14.74 -19.16 -10.05
N VAL A 115 16.03 -19.39 -9.76
CA VAL A 115 17.03 -18.30 -9.78
C VAL A 115 17.29 -17.78 -11.20
N VAL A 116 17.43 -18.66 -12.19
CA VAL A 116 17.66 -18.27 -13.59
C VAL A 116 16.37 -17.66 -14.18
N SER A 117 15.21 -18.24 -13.87
CA SER A 117 13.94 -17.66 -14.29
C SER A 117 13.67 -16.31 -13.63
N ILE A 118 14.00 -16.08 -12.35
CA ILE A 118 13.92 -14.76 -11.69
C ILE A 118 14.73 -13.70 -12.45
N GLY A 119 15.89 -14.03 -13.01
CA GLY A 119 16.68 -13.08 -13.81
C GLY A 119 15.93 -12.57 -15.04
N VAL A 120 15.37 -13.50 -15.85
CA VAL A 120 14.61 -13.18 -17.07
C VAL A 120 13.23 -12.60 -16.73
N VAL A 121 12.58 -13.15 -15.71
CA VAL A 121 11.29 -12.71 -15.19
C VAL A 121 11.42 -11.34 -14.54
N CYS A 122 12.53 -10.91 -13.94
CA CYS A 122 12.66 -9.54 -13.43
C CYS A 122 12.52 -8.50 -14.56
N THR A 123 13.13 -8.77 -15.72
CA THR A 123 13.00 -7.94 -16.92
C THR A 123 11.56 -7.94 -17.47
N PHE A 124 10.89 -9.10 -17.48
CA PHE A 124 9.52 -9.26 -18.00
C PHE A 124 8.41 -8.90 -16.98
N TYR A 125 8.72 -8.92 -15.69
CA TYR A 125 7.84 -8.54 -14.58
C TYR A 125 7.81 -7.03 -14.45
N THR A 126 8.85 -6.31 -14.89
CA THR A 126 8.80 -4.84 -15.01
C THR A 126 7.69 -4.39 -15.95
N THR A 127 7.41 -5.14 -17.03
CA THR A 127 6.27 -4.89 -17.93
C THR A 127 4.94 -5.46 -17.41
N VAL A 128 4.94 -6.52 -16.60
CA VAL A 128 3.70 -7.12 -16.02
C VAL A 128 3.24 -6.45 -14.71
N VAL A 129 4.13 -5.82 -13.93
CA VAL A 129 3.81 -5.06 -12.70
C VAL A 129 2.85 -3.90 -12.97
N SER A 130 2.85 -3.34 -14.19
CA SER A 130 1.85 -2.34 -14.61
C SER A 130 0.40 -2.87 -14.58
N ASN A 131 0.20 -4.18 -14.46
CA ASN A 131 -1.11 -4.84 -14.40
C ASN A 131 -1.36 -5.64 -13.10
N ALA A 132 -0.45 -5.61 -12.12
CA ALA A 132 -0.54 -6.45 -10.91
C ALA A 132 -0.39 -5.70 -9.57
N VAL A 133 -0.34 -4.36 -9.56
CA VAL A 133 -0.43 -3.57 -8.31
C VAL A 133 -1.89 -3.49 -7.84
N LEU A 134 -2.41 -4.65 -7.43
CA LEU A 134 -3.75 -4.83 -6.86
C LEU A 134 -3.66 -4.99 -5.34
N THR A 135 -3.22 -3.94 -4.62
CA THR A 135 -3.83 -3.50 -3.34
C THR A 135 -3.20 -2.22 -2.78
N ARG A 136 -3.92 -1.08 -2.94
CA ARG A 136 -3.99 0.09 -1.99
C ARG A 136 -2.69 0.94 -1.83
N TYR A 137 -2.63 2.23 -1.43
CA TYR A 137 -3.53 3.41 -1.28
C TYR A 137 -2.58 4.63 -1.00
N HIS A 138 -2.88 5.95 -1.11
CA HIS A 138 -4.11 6.72 -1.29
C HIS A 138 -3.79 8.18 -1.80
N ALA A 139 -4.55 9.19 -1.33
CA ALA A 139 -4.22 10.60 -1.11
C ALA A 139 -4.35 11.64 -2.26
N HIS A 140 -5.29 12.54 -2.03
CA HIS A 140 -5.88 13.56 -2.90
C HIS A 140 -4.92 14.57 -3.56
N ALA A 141 -5.07 14.70 -4.89
CA ALA A 141 -5.30 15.96 -5.62
C ALA A 141 -4.70 17.29 -5.09
N LYS A 142 -3.38 17.35 -4.88
CA LYS A 142 -2.54 18.53 -5.20
C LYS A 142 -1.27 18.15 -6.00
N ARG A 143 -1.35 17.04 -6.74
CA ARG A 143 -0.23 16.20 -7.24
C ARG A 143 0.73 16.79 -8.30
N TYR A 144 0.58 18.07 -8.65
CA TYR A 144 1.46 18.75 -9.62
C TYR A 144 2.13 20.03 -9.08
N GLN A 145 1.87 20.40 -7.82
CA GLN A 145 2.50 21.58 -7.23
C GLN A 145 3.77 21.18 -6.47
N PHE A 146 4.92 21.71 -6.90
CA PHE A 146 6.15 21.64 -6.13
C PHE A 146 5.97 22.42 -4.82
N LEU A 147 5.85 21.70 -3.71
CA LEU A 147 5.58 22.31 -2.41
C LEU A 147 6.90 22.79 -1.76
N PHE A 148 7.22 24.06 -1.99
CA PHE A 148 8.41 24.74 -1.45
C PHE A 148 8.30 25.15 0.04
N ARG A 149 7.36 24.58 0.81
CA ARG A 149 7.21 24.88 2.24
C ARG A 149 8.25 24.08 3.06
N PRO A 150 9.05 24.73 3.93
CA PRO A 150 10.01 24.07 4.80
C PRO A 150 9.33 23.51 6.06
N ASP A 151 8.31 22.68 5.88
CA ASP A 151 7.57 22.03 6.97
C ASP A 151 8.04 20.57 7.12
N PRO A 152 8.67 20.18 8.24
CA PRO A 152 9.19 18.83 8.43
C PRO A 152 8.08 17.79 8.68
N THR A 153 6.83 18.21 8.93
CA THR A 153 5.70 17.28 9.07
C THR A 153 5.17 16.77 7.73
N VAL A 154 5.52 17.44 6.63
CA VAL A 154 5.07 17.06 5.28
C VAL A 154 6.06 16.07 4.66
N ARG A 155 5.61 14.82 4.44
CA ARG A 155 6.39 13.70 3.86
C ARG A 155 7.20 14.13 2.62
N HIS A 156 6.54 14.80 1.67
CA HIS A 156 7.14 15.23 0.40
C HIS A 156 7.02 16.75 0.20
N SER A 157 7.94 17.49 0.81
CA SER A 157 8.26 18.86 0.39
C SER A 157 9.48 18.84 -0.53
N VAL A 158 9.70 19.91 -1.31
CA VAL A 158 10.94 20.03 -2.10
C VAL A 158 12.17 19.96 -1.20
N TRP A 159 12.10 20.54 0.00
CA TRP A 159 13.18 20.52 0.98
C TRP A 159 13.41 19.14 1.59
N SER A 160 12.36 18.38 1.97
CA SER A 160 12.53 17.02 2.49
C SER A 160 13.11 16.07 1.42
N LEU A 161 12.69 16.22 0.16
CA LEU A 161 13.19 15.42 -0.95
C LEU A 161 14.63 15.77 -1.35
N VAL A 162 15.00 17.04 -1.41
CA VAL A 162 16.38 17.45 -1.77
C VAL A 162 17.35 17.18 -0.62
N ILE A 163 17.05 17.64 0.60
CA ILE A 163 17.95 17.49 1.75
C ILE A 163 17.97 16.03 2.22
N GLY A 164 16.80 15.44 2.48
CA GLY A 164 16.68 14.04 2.89
C GLY A 164 17.19 13.07 1.82
N GLY A 165 16.90 13.35 0.54
CA GLY A 165 17.47 12.61 -0.58
C GLY A 165 18.99 12.71 -0.64
N THR A 166 19.58 13.88 -0.42
CA THR A 166 21.04 14.04 -0.36
C THR A 166 21.65 13.15 0.73
N PHE A 167 21.11 13.16 1.95
CA PHE A 167 21.62 12.28 3.01
C PHE A 167 21.41 10.78 2.70
N LEU A 168 20.24 10.40 2.20
CA LEU A 168 19.93 9.02 1.81
C LEU A 168 20.93 8.50 0.76
N TRP A 169 21.12 9.23 -0.33
CA TRP A 169 22.09 8.87 -1.36
C TRP A 169 23.54 8.91 -0.85
N LEU A 170 23.89 9.85 0.04
CA LEU A 170 25.25 9.95 0.59
C LEU A 170 25.65 8.71 1.39
N THR A 171 24.72 8.06 2.11
CA THR A 171 25.01 6.77 2.75
C THR A 171 25.42 5.70 1.73
N MET A 172 24.79 5.67 0.55
CA MET A 172 25.16 4.74 -0.52
C MET A 172 26.47 5.13 -1.21
N TYR A 173 26.70 6.41 -1.50
CA TYR A 173 27.86 6.84 -2.29
C TYR A 173 29.17 6.96 -1.48
N ALA A 174 29.10 7.32 -0.20
CA ALA A 174 30.28 7.62 0.61
C ALA A 174 30.54 6.61 1.75
N VAL A 175 29.53 5.92 2.26
CA VAL A 175 29.64 5.03 3.44
C VAL A 175 29.53 3.55 3.08
N ASN A 176 28.66 3.20 2.13
CA ASN A 176 28.45 1.81 1.72
C ASN A 176 29.72 1.21 1.10
N GLN A 177 30.26 0.18 1.76
CA GLN A 177 31.51 -0.48 1.41
C GLN A 177 31.52 -1.01 -0.03
N GLY A 178 30.40 -1.54 -0.54
CA GLY A 178 30.31 -2.07 -1.91
C GLY A 178 30.43 -1.01 -3.00
N TRP A 179 30.08 0.25 -2.70
CA TRP A 179 30.26 1.40 -3.58
C TRP A 179 31.70 1.93 -3.48
N VAL A 180 32.17 2.14 -2.25
CA VAL A 180 33.51 2.67 -1.96
C VAL A 180 34.62 1.76 -2.53
N GLN A 181 34.52 0.44 -2.41
CA GLN A 181 35.49 -0.50 -3.00
C GLN A 181 35.60 -0.38 -4.51
N ARG A 182 34.47 -0.17 -5.21
CA ARG A 182 34.48 -0.02 -6.67
C ARG A 182 35.16 1.27 -7.10
N TYR A 183 34.95 2.37 -6.38
CA TYR A 183 35.69 3.61 -6.61
C TYR A 183 37.19 3.42 -6.39
N LEU A 184 37.60 2.75 -5.32
CA LEU A 184 39.01 2.50 -4.99
C LEU A 184 39.70 1.46 -5.89
N SER A 185 38.95 0.73 -6.72
CA SER A 185 39.50 -0.18 -7.76
C SER A 185 40.05 0.55 -9.00
N MET A 186 39.92 1.88 -9.06
CA MET A 186 40.47 2.73 -10.12
C MET A 186 41.83 3.31 -9.69
N PRO A 187 42.76 3.56 -10.62
CA PRO A 187 44.11 4.00 -10.25
C PRO A 187 44.19 5.48 -9.87
N ASP A 188 43.23 6.31 -10.29
CA ASP A 188 43.30 7.77 -10.15
C ASP A 188 41.92 8.44 -10.00
N VAL A 189 41.89 9.53 -9.23
CA VAL A 189 40.72 10.34 -8.90
C VAL A 189 40.06 10.95 -10.13
N ALA A 190 40.79 11.34 -11.18
CA ALA A 190 40.16 11.86 -12.40
C ALA A 190 39.42 10.75 -13.19
N THR A 191 39.86 9.49 -13.05
CA THR A 191 39.15 8.32 -13.61
C THR A 191 37.90 7.99 -12.79
N VAL A 192 37.98 8.05 -11.45
CA VAL A 192 36.81 7.96 -10.56
C VAL A 192 35.78 9.04 -10.89
N ARG A 193 36.21 10.30 -11.01
CA ARG A 193 35.34 11.45 -11.33
C ARG A 193 34.55 11.22 -12.62
N ARG A 194 35.22 10.76 -13.68
CA ARG A 194 34.55 10.39 -14.94
C ARG A 194 33.54 9.26 -14.74
N ALA A 195 33.89 8.22 -13.99
CA ALA A 195 32.96 7.12 -13.67
C ALA A 195 31.73 7.60 -12.88
N MET A 196 31.91 8.51 -11.91
CA MET A 196 30.83 9.08 -11.11
C MET A 196 29.87 9.94 -11.93
N TRP A 197 30.37 10.75 -12.86
CA TRP A 197 29.52 11.53 -13.76
C TRP A 197 28.75 10.65 -14.75
N MET A 198 29.38 9.63 -15.33
CA MET A 198 28.68 8.65 -16.17
C MET A 198 27.60 7.89 -15.38
N ASN A 199 27.91 7.48 -14.15
CA ASN A 199 26.96 6.85 -13.25
C ASN A 199 25.79 7.78 -12.88
N LEU A 200 26.04 9.07 -12.59
CA LEU A 200 24.97 10.04 -12.34
C LEU A 200 23.98 10.13 -13.51
N LEU A 201 24.50 10.27 -14.74
CA LEU A 201 23.66 10.35 -15.94
C LEU A 201 22.86 9.06 -16.15
N GLY A 202 23.49 7.89 -15.96
CA GLY A 202 22.82 6.59 -16.06
C GLY A 202 21.71 6.39 -15.03
N VAL A 203 21.95 6.76 -13.76
CA VAL A 203 20.94 6.68 -12.69
C VAL A 203 19.80 7.68 -12.93
N ILE A 204 20.09 8.91 -13.37
CA ILE A 204 19.05 9.89 -13.72
C ILE A 204 18.16 9.38 -14.85
N ALA A 205 18.75 8.82 -15.92
CA ALA A 205 18.01 8.29 -17.07
C ALA A 205 17.17 7.04 -16.73
N LEU A 206 17.72 6.12 -15.92
CA LEU A 206 17.00 4.96 -15.41
C LEU A 206 15.79 5.38 -14.56
N GLN A 207 16.00 6.32 -13.64
CA GLN A 207 14.97 6.74 -12.71
C GLN A 207 13.91 7.63 -13.37
N SER A 208 14.24 8.44 -14.38
CA SER A 208 13.24 9.15 -15.17
C SER A 208 12.35 8.19 -15.98
N ALA A 209 12.89 7.07 -16.46
CA ALA A 209 12.09 6.00 -17.08
C ALA A 209 11.13 5.34 -16.08
N LEU A 210 11.55 5.05 -14.84
CA LEU A 210 10.66 4.53 -13.78
C LEU A 210 9.58 5.55 -13.37
N CYS A 211 9.93 6.84 -13.31
CA CYS A 211 8.95 7.92 -13.12
C CYS A 211 7.93 7.99 -14.27
N TYR A 212 8.37 7.82 -15.52
CA TYR A 212 7.48 7.79 -16.67
C TYR A 212 6.48 6.63 -16.60
N VAL A 213 6.91 5.43 -16.19
CA VAL A 213 6.00 4.29 -15.93
C VAL A 213 4.92 4.65 -14.90
N GLY A 214 5.30 5.31 -13.79
CA GLY A 214 4.34 5.78 -12.79
C GLY A 214 3.31 6.78 -13.34
N LEU A 215 3.72 7.66 -14.27
CA LEU A 215 2.80 8.60 -14.94
C LEU A 215 1.86 7.89 -15.93
N VAL A 216 2.33 6.89 -16.67
CA VAL A 216 1.49 6.08 -17.58
C VAL A 216 0.45 5.28 -16.78
N ILE A 217 0.83 4.72 -15.63
CA ILE A 217 -0.11 4.06 -14.71
C ILE A 217 -1.14 5.09 -14.23
N PHE A 218 -0.73 6.30 -13.84
CA PHE A 218 -1.66 7.35 -13.42
C PHE A 218 -2.69 7.69 -14.51
N THR A 219 -2.27 7.94 -15.76
CA THR A 219 -3.21 8.29 -16.85
C THR A 219 -4.13 7.13 -17.23
N ARG A 220 -3.67 5.88 -17.15
CA ARG A 220 -4.46 4.70 -17.52
C ARG A 220 -5.59 4.34 -16.55
N TYR A 221 -5.44 4.74 -15.27
CA TYR A 221 -6.36 4.37 -14.18
C TYR A 221 -7.14 5.56 -13.58
N ASN A 222 -7.02 6.76 -14.16
CA ASN A 222 -7.68 7.99 -13.67
C ASN A 222 -9.21 7.86 -13.60
N ASP A 223 -9.84 7.18 -14.56
CA ASP A 223 -11.31 7.15 -14.72
C ASP A 223 -11.96 5.92 -14.06
N CYS A 224 -11.17 4.96 -13.58
CA CYS A 224 -11.62 3.71 -12.95
C CYS A 224 -11.19 3.65 -11.48
N ASP A 225 -11.58 4.67 -10.70
CA ASP A 225 -11.19 4.81 -9.29
C ASP A 225 -12.08 3.97 -8.35
N PRO A 226 -11.54 2.91 -7.70
CA PRO A 226 -12.29 2.08 -6.75
C PRO A 226 -12.68 2.81 -5.45
N VAL A 227 -12.08 3.97 -5.15
CA VAL A 227 -12.43 4.80 -3.99
C VAL A 227 -13.80 5.44 -4.17
N SER A 228 -14.06 6.00 -5.36
CA SER A 228 -15.36 6.60 -5.72
C SER A 228 -16.53 5.63 -5.54
N THR A 229 -16.29 4.34 -5.81
CA THR A 229 -17.25 3.23 -5.67
C THR A 229 -17.38 2.66 -4.24
N ARG A 230 -16.72 3.26 -3.23
CA ARG A 230 -16.81 2.93 -1.79
C ARG A 230 -16.48 1.46 -1.41
N GLN A 231 -15.65 0.77 -2.18
CA GLN A 231 -15.39 -0.66 -1.94
C GLN A 231 -14.37 -0.96 -0.83
N VAL A 232 -13.60 0.04 -0.33
CA VAL A 232 -12.61 -0.13 0.74
C VAL A 232 -12.55 1.11 1.65
N ALA A 233 -12.54 0.91 2.96
CA ALA A 233 -12.60 1.99 3.97
C ALA A 233 -11.25 2.44 4.56
N ALA A 234 -10.15 1.70 4.40
CA ALA A 234 -8.82 2.07 4.95
C ALA A 234 -7.65 1.42 4.18
N ALA A 235 -6.49 2.07 4.22
CA ALA A 235 -5.26 1.63 3.56
C ALA A 235 -4.62 0.41 4.26
N ASP A 236 -4.46 0.47 5.58
CA ASP A 236 -3.49 -0.37 6.31
C ASP A 236 -4.05 -1.71 6.82
N GLN A 237 -5.34 -1.98 6.63
CA GLN A 237 -5.91 -3.27 6.99
C GLN A 237 -5.69 -4.28 5.86
N ALA A 238 -4.98 -5.38 6.16
CA ALA A 238 -4.92 -6.56 5.29
C ALA A 238 -6.32 -6.91 4.76
N PRO A 239 -6.46 -7.36 3.50
CA PRO A 239 -7.76 -7.63 2.92
C PRO A 239 -8.52 -8.65 3.78
N LEU A 240 -9.61 -8.19 4.39
CA LEU A 240 -10.55 -9.04 5.09
C LEU A 240 -10.97 -10.14 4.12
N THR A 241 -10.63 -11.39 4.45
CA THR A 241 -11.03 -12.57 3.68
C THR A 241 -12.53 -12.52 3.39
N ALA A 242 -12.96 -13.09 2.27
CA ALA A 242 -14.37 -13.08 1.87
C ALA A 242 -15.30 -13.62 2.99
N GLU A 243 -14.78 -14.53 3.82
CA GLU A 243 -15.38 -15.04 5.05
C GLU A 243 -15.61 -13.95 6.12
N ASN A 244 -14.61 -13.11 6.40
CA ASN A 244 -14.72 -11.97 7.32
C ASN A 244 -15.69 -10.90 6.83
N GLN A 245 -15.77 -10.65 5.51
CA GLN A 245 -16.81 -9.78 4.96
C GLN A 245 -18.20 -10.39 5.17
N ARG A 246 -18.37 -11.68 4.87
CA ARG A 246 -19.64 -12.41 5.04
C ARG A 246 -20.10 -12.45 6.50
N GLY A 247 -19.16 -12.59 7.45
CA GLY A 247 -19.40 -12.49 8.88
C GLY A 247 -19.92 -11.11 9.29
N ARG A 248 -19.21 -10.04 8.92
CA ARG A 248 -19.59 -8.66 9.27
C ARG A 248 -20.92 -8.24 8.62
N THR A 249 -21.23 -8.69 7.40
CA THR A 249 -22.54 -8.46 6.78
C THR A 249 -23.68 -9.19 7.49
N LYS A 250 -23.44 -10.41 8.01
CA LYS A 250 -24.43 -11.12 8.86
C LYS A 250 -24.68 -10.37 10.16
N GLU A 251 -23.61 -9.93 10.84
CA GLU A 251 -23.68 -9.18 12.10
C GLU A 251 -24.46 -7.86 11.94
N ILE A 252 -24.18 -7.08 10.89
CA ILE A 252 -24.91 -5.84 10.61
C ILE A 252 -26.40 -6.12 10.33
N ARG A 253 -26.73 -7.16 9.55
CA ARG A 253 -28.13 -7.56 9.31
C ARG A 253 -28.85 -7.97 10.60
N GLN A 254 -28.16 -8.66 11.50
CA GLN A 254 -28.71 -9.06 12.79
C GLN A 254 -29.06 -7.83 13.64
N ARG A 255 -28.13 -6.88 13.79
CA ARG A 255 -28.34 -5.65 14.57
C ARG A 255 -29.42 -4.74 13.98
N ILE A 256 -29.57 -4.69 12.66
CA ILE A 256 -30.69 -3.99 12.01
C ILE A 256 -32.02 -4.67 12.37
N LYS A 257 -32.09 -6.00 12.27
CA LYS A 257 -33.31 -6.75 12.58
C LYS A 257 -33.73 -6.58 14.06
N GLU A 258 -32.78 -6.64 14.99
CA GLU A 258 -33.01 -6.39 16.41
C GLU A 258 -33.53 -4.96 16.66
N ALA A 259 -32.96 -3.95 15.99
CA ALA A 259 -33.42 -2.56 16.11
C ALA A 259 -34.81 -2.32 15.48
N GLU A 260 -35.15 -3.04 14.40
CA GLU A 260 -36.49 -3.03 13.82
C GLU A 260 -37.51 -3.71 14.74
N GLU A 261 -37.20 -4.89 15.28
CA GLU A 261 -38.04 -5.60 16.25
C GLU A 261 -38.28 -4.74 17.51
N GLU A 262 -37.27 -4.02 17.99
CA GLU A 262 -37.37 -3.09 19.12
C GLU A 262 -38.33 -1.92 18.82
N LYS A 263 -38.19 -1.29 17.65
CA LYS A 263 -39.13 -0.25 17.18
C LYS A 263 -40.56 -0.77 17.05
N TRP A 264 -40.75 -1.97 16.48
CA TRP A 264 -42.07 -2.59 16.36
C TRP A 264 -42.69 -2.89 17.73
N ARG A 265 -41.91 -3.33 18.73
CA ARG A 265 -42.37 -3.51 20.11
C ARG A 265 -42.82 -2.19 20.74
N GLN A 266 -42.01 -1.14 20.65
CA GLN A 266 -42.37 0.19 21.15
C GLN A 266 -43.62 0.76 20.47
N ALA A 267 -43.73 0.61 19.14
CA ALA A 267 -44.91 1.04 18.38
C ALA A 267 -46.18 0.26 18.74
N GLN A 268 -46.09 -1.02 19.09
CA GLN A 268 -47.25 -1.78 19.59
C GLN A 268 -47.69 -1.30 20.98
N VAL A 269 -46.76 -1.08 21.91
CA VAL A 269 -47.08 -0.60 23.28
C VAL A 269 -47.76 0.77 23.26
N ASN A 270 -47.37 1.65 22.33
CA ASN A 270 -47.91 3.01 22.21
C ASN A 270 -49.17 3.13 21.33
N LYS A 271 -49.81 2.01 20.93
CA LYS A 271 -51.11 2.09 20.22
C LYS A 271 -52.19 2.66 21.13
N SER A 272 -52.95 3.61 20.60
CA SER A 272 -54.08 4.26 21.29
C SER A 272 -55.09 3.26 21.87
N SER A 273 -55.36 2.15 21.18
CA SER A 273 -56.24 1.08 21.69
C SER A 273 -55.71 0.36 22.93
N LEU A 274 -54.38 0.19 23.06
CA LEU A 274 -53.75 -0.42 24.23
C LEU A 274 -53.62 0.57 25.40
N LEU A 275 -53.48 1.87 25.12
CA LEU A 275 -53.53 2.92 26.13
C LEU A 275 -54.95 3.08 26.71
N LEU A 276 -55.98 3.12 25.85
CA LEU A 276 -57.39 3.08 26.27
C LEU A 276 -57.72 1.83 27.08
N TYR A 277 -57.27 0.65 26.62
CA TYR A 277 -57.45 -0.59 27.37
C TYR A 277 -56.78 -0.56 28.75
N ARG A 278 -55.59 0.05 28.89
CA ARG A 278 -54.95 0.24 30.21
C ARG A 278 -55.71 1.22 31.10
N GLN A 279 -56.22 2.33 30.55
CA GLN A 279 -56.98 3.34 31.31
C GLN A 279 -58.37 2.85 31.78
N HIS A 280 -58.94 1.85 31.11
CA HIS A 280 -60.27 1.32 31.41
C HIS A 280 -60.26 -0.16 31.78
N LYS A 281 -59.08 -0.72 32.12
CA LYS A 281 -58.94 -2.14 32.45
C LYS A 281 -59.81 -2.56 33.63
N ASP A 282 -59.92 -1.70 34.62
CA ASP A 282 -60.61 -1.98 35.88
C ASP A 282 -62.13 -1.70 35.80
N THR A 283 -62.59 -1.07 34.71
CA THR A 283 -64.03 -0.88 34.41
C THR A 283 -64.56 -1.88 33.39
N ILE A 284 -63.70 -2.67 32.74
CA ILE A 284 -64.11 -3.78 31.88
C ILE A 284 -64.47 -4.98 32.77
N ALA A 285 -65.76 -5.19 32.98
CA ALA A 285 -66.25 -6.41 33.62
C ALA A 285 -65.79 -7.66 32.84
N PRO A 286 -65.39 -8.75 33.51
CA PRO A 286 -64.99 -9.99 32.84
C PRO A 286 -66.22 -10.67 32.23
N VAL A 287 -66.54 -10.33 30.99
CA VAL A 287 -67.64 -10.95 30.24
C VAL A 287 -67.19 -12.33 29.74
N GLN A 288 -67.93 -13.37 30.12
CA GLN A 288 -67.71 -14.73 29.64
C GLN A 288 -68.26 -14.88 28.21
N LEU A 289 -67.49 -14.46 27.20
CA LEU A 289 -67.90 -14.51 25.79
C LEU A 289 -66.70 -14.77 24.87
N TYR A 290 -66.43 -16.04 24.58
CA TYR A 290 -66.69 -16.68 23.27
C TYR A 290 -66.14 -18.11 23.30
N ASP A 291 -66.77 -19.05 22.59
CA ASP A 291 -66.23 -20.41 22.47
C ASP A 291 -65.02 -20.43 21.51
N ASN A 292 -63.86 -20.88 22.01
CA ASN A 292 -62.56 -20.65 21.38
C ASN A 292 -62.31 -21.53 20.13
N GLY A 293 -63.21 -22.46 19.81
CA GLY A 293 -63.08 -23.42 18.72
C GLY A 293 -63.12 -22.82 17.31
N LEU A 294 -63.98 -21.82 17.03
CA LEU A 294 -64.16 -21.27 15.67
C LEU A 294 -63.45 -19.92 15.44
N GLY A 295 -63.40 -19.05 16.45
CA GLY A 295 -62.87 -17.69 16.27
C GLY A 295 -61.38 -17.64 15.95
N SER A 296 -60.60 -18.58 16.47
CA SER A 296 -59.14 -18.68 16.29
C SER A 296 -58.75 -19.01 14.84
N VAL A 297 -59.50 -19.90 14.18
CA VAL A 297 -59.29 -20.30 12.78
C VAL A 297 -59.55 -19.11 11.83
N LEU A 298 -60.68 -18.42 11.99
CA LEU A 298 -61.03 -17.24 11.18
C LEU A 298 -60.01 -16.10 11.33
N LEU A 299 -59.47 -15.89 12.54
CA LEU A 299 -58.45 -14.86 12.79
C LEU A 299 -57.08 -15.26 12.20
N PHE A 300 -56.78 -16.55 12.11
CA PHE A 300 -55.60 -17.07 11.41
C PHE A 300 -55.74 -16.93 9.89
N GLU A 301 -56.89 -17.30 9.30
CA GLU A 301 -57.16 -17.12 7.86
C GLU A 301 -57.21 -15.65 7.44
N ALA A 302 -57.67 -14.75 8.31
CA ALA A 302 -57.64 -13.31 8.10
C ALA A 302 -56.19 -12.77 8.05
N ARG A 303 -55.33 -13.25 8.96
CA ARG A 303 -53.90 -12.87 9.00
C ARG A 303 -53.06 -13.51 7.89
N ALA A 304 -53.41 -14.73 7.47
CA ALA A 304 -52.78 -15.43 6.35
C ALA A 304 -53.26 -14.94 4.96
N GLY A 305 -54.28 -14.07 4.91
CA GLY A 305 -54.80 -13.50 3.67
C GLY A 305 -55.79 -14.40 2.90
N ALA A 306 -56.03 -15.62 3.37
CA ALA A 306 -56.95 -16.59 2.76
C ALA A 306 -58.42 -16.12 2.72
N LEU A 307 -58.82 -15.28 3.68
CA LEU A 307 -60.17 -14.71 3.71
C LEU A 307 -60.48 -13.83 2.48
N ARG A 308 -59.47 -13.18 1.87
CA ARG A 308 -59.66 -12.40 0.63
C ARG A 308 -59.93 -13.29 -0.59
N THR A 309 -59.37 -14.50 -0.65
CA THR A 309 -59.63 -15.42 -1.77
C THR A 309 -61.00 -16.09 -1.65
N LEU A 310 -61.49 -16.37 -0.43
CA LEU A 310 -62.84 -16.90 -0.22
C LEU A 310 -63.95 -15.90 -0.57
N VAL A 311 -63.86 -14.65 -0.09
CA VAL A 311 -64.82 -13.59 -0.45
C VAL A 311 -64.84 -13.35 -1.97
N ARG A 312 -63.67 -13.36 -2.62
CA ARG A 312 -63.57 -13.26 -4.08
C ARG A 312 -64.19 -14.46 -4.80
N LYS A 313 -64.13 -15.67 -4.22
CA LYS A 313 -64.73 -16.87 -4.80
C LYS A 313 -66.27 -16.87 -4.67
N GLN A 314 -66.81 -16.43 -3.54
CA GLN A 314 -68.26 -16.27 -3.34
C GLN A 314 -68.87 -15.25 -4.31
N ALA A 315 -68.21 -14.11 -4.52
CA ALA A 315 -68.66 -13.08 -5.46
C ALA A 315 -68.70 -13.55 -6.93
N TYR A 316 -67.91 -14.57 -7.31
CA TYR A 316 -67.98 -15.19 -8.63
C TYR A 316 -69.10 -16.24 -8.74
N THR A 317 -69.47 -16.91 -7.65
CA THR A 317 -70.57 -17.91 -7.67
C THR A 317 -71.96 -17.28 -7.69
N THR A 318 -72.15 -16.06 -7.15
CA THR A 318 -73.45 -15.37 -7.13
C THR A 318 -73.79 -14.59 -8.40
N VAL A 319 -72.96 -14.69 -9.45
CA VAL A 319 -73.16 -13.99 -10.74
C VAL A 319 -73.55 -14.97 -11.87
N ASN A 320 -73.45 -16.29 -11.63
CA ASN A 320 -73.71 -17.35 -12.62
C ASN A 320 -74.76 -18.38 -12.11
N SER A 321 -75.80 -17.91 -11.41
CA SER A 321 -76.98 -18.70 -11.02
C SER A 321 -78.25 -17.89 -11.16
#